data_AF-A0A849EKT7-F1
#
_entry.id   AF-A0A849EKT7-F1
#
_cell.length_a   1.000
_cell.length_b   1.000
_cell.length_c   1.000
_cell.angle_alpha   90.00
_cell.angle_beta   90.00
_cell.angle_gamma   90.00
#
_symmetry.space_group_name_H-M   'P 1'
#
loop_
_entity.id
_entity.type
_entity.pdbx_description
1 polymer ?
#
loop_
_entity_poly.entity_id
_entity_poly.type
_entity_poly.pdbx_seq_one_letter_code
_entity_poly.pdbx_strand_id
1 'polypeptide(L)' 'MTSQRILISEQHLELHPSGVVYWEEEEVLLISDVHFGKVTHFRKYGAAVPQEVILKNFEVLQETLALYNPKTVCFL' A
#
# COMPACT_ATOMS: atom_id res chain seq x y z
N MET A 1 -10.21 -3.79 12.27
CA MET A 1 -10.09 -3.95 10.81
C MET A 1 -9.72 -5.40 10.57
N THR A 2 -10.45 -6.12 9.71
CA THR A 2 -10.25 -7.57 9.54
C THR A 2 -9.74 -7.84 8.13
N SER A 3 -8.61 -8.52 8.00
CA SER A 3 -8.08 -9.00 6.73
C SER A 3 -8.88 -10.17 6.19
N GLN A 4 -8.93 -10.33 4.87
CA GLN A 4 -9.47 -11.52 4.22
C GLN A 4 -8.33 -12.31 3.58
N ARG A 5 -8.31 -13.62 3.82
CA ARG A 5 -7.37 -14.53 3.15
C ARG A 5 -8.04 -15.23 1.98
N ILE A 6 -7.32 -15.32 0.86
CA ILE A 6 -7.73 -16.04 -0.33
C ILE A 6 -6.58 -16.91 -0.84
N LEU A 7 -6.92 -18.01 -1.50
CA LEU A 7 -5.98 -18.90 -2.18
C LEU A 7 -6.18 -18.75 -3.68
N ILE A 8 -5.13 -18.35 -4.41
CA ILE A 8 -5.13 -18.26 -5.87
C ILE A 8 -3.94 -19.05 -6.39
N SER A 9 -4.17 -20.07 -7.23
CA SER A 9 -3.09 -20.87 -7.82
C SER A 9 -2.08 -21.40 -6.79
N GLU A 10 -2.58 -21.91 -5.65
CA GLU A 10 -1.77 -22.38 -4.52
C GLU A 10 -0.90 -21.29 -3.84
N GLN A 11 -1.27 -20.01 -3.98
CA GLN A 11 -0.63 -18.87 -3.32
C GLN A 11 -1.58 -18.22 -2.31
N HIS A 12 -1.08 -17.95 -1.11
CA HIS A 12 -1.83 -17.31 -0.04
C HIS A 12 -1.70 -15.79 -0.14
N LEU A 13 -2.84 -15.15 -0.40
CA LEU A 13 -2.96 -13.70 -0.48
C LEU A 13 -3.83 -13.21 0.66
N GLU A 14 -3.30 -12.29 1.45
CA GLU A 14 -4.05 -11.58 2.49
C GLU A 14 -4.41 -10.18 2.00
N LEU A 15 -5.71 -9.96 1.78
CA LEU A 15 -6.29 -8.67 1.43
C LEU A 15 -6.52 -7.88 2.72
N HIS A 16 -5.77 -6.78 2.89
CA HIS A 16 -5.91 -5.92 4.05
C HIS A 16 -6.80 -4.72 3.72
N PRO A 17 -7.73 -4.30 4.61
CA PRO A 17 -8.65 -3.19 4.36
C PRO A 17 -7.98 -1.83 4.16
N SER A 18 -6.67 -1.71 4.42
CA SER A 18 -5.89 -0.51 4.11
C SER A 18 -5.51 -0.38 2.63
N GLY A 19 -5.90 -1.33 1.77
CA GLY A 19 -5.61 -1.29 0.33
C GLY A 19 -4.29 -1.94 -0.07
N VAL A 20 -3.73 -2.81 0.78
CA VAL A 20 -2.55 -3.62 0.45
C VAL A 20 -2.92 -5.09 0.34
N VAL A 21 -2.13 -5.85 -0.42
CA VAL A 21 -2.20 -7.31 -0.47
C VAL A 21 -0.86 -7.88 -0.05
N TYR A 22 -0.85 -8.74 0.95
CA TYR A 22 0.34 -9.50 1.32
C TYR A 22 0.34 -10.86 0.63
N TRP A 23 1.39 -11.16 -0.12
CA TRP A 23 1.64 -12.45 -0.75
C TRP A 23 2.65 -13.21 0.10
N GLU A 24 2.16 -14.25 0.79
CA GLU A 24 2.90 -14.93 1.86
C GLU A 24 4.11 -15.71 1.34
N GLU A 25 3.95 -16.50 0.28
CA GLU A 25 5.00 -17.36 -0.28
C GLU A 25 6.20 -16.57 -0.80
N GLU A 26 5.95 -15.40 -1.38
CA GLU A 26 6.99 -14.54 -1.95
C GLU A 26 7.48 -13.48 -0.94
N GLU A 27 6.83 -13.38 0.23
CA GLU A 27 7.06 -12.33 1.22
C GLU A 27 6.99 -10.91 0.59
N VAL A 28 5.99 -10.72 -0.29
CA VAL A 28 5.79 -9.48 -1.05
C VAL A 28 4.57 -8.72 -0.53
N LEU A 29 4.73 -7.42 -0.31
CA LEU A 29 3.61 -6.50 -0.12
C LEU A 29 3.30 -5.78 -1.43
N LEU A 30 2.14 -6.08 -2.01
CA LEU A 30 1.63 -5.45 -3.23
C LEU A 30 0.83 -4.20 -2.86
N ILE A 31 1.11 -3.08 -3.54
CA ILE A 31 0.41 -1.81 -3.31
C ILE A 31 0.08 -1.15 -4.65
N SER A 32 -1.22 -0.99 -4.95
CA SER A 32 -1.67 -0.56 -6.27
C SER A 32 -1.77 0.94 -6.49
N ASP A 33 -1.98 1.74 -5.45
CA ASP A 33 -2.38 3.14 -5.64
C ASP A 33 -1.63 4.09 -4.71
N VAL A 34 -0.31 3.94 -4.70
CA VAL A 34 0.56 4.84 -3.95
C VAL A 34 0.81 6.06 -4.80
N HIS A 35 -0.11 7.02 -4.68
CA HIS A 35 -0.18 8.26 -5.44
C HIS A 35 1.00 9.23 -5.16
N PHE A 36 2.23 8.74 -5.11
CA PHE A 36 3.44 9.54 -4.86
C PHE A 36 3.65 10.64 -5.91
N GLY A 37 3.29 10.39 -7.18
CA GLY A 37 3.62 11.26 -8.31
C GLY A 37 2.59 12.33 -8.72
N LYS A 38 1.30 12.17 -8.38
CA LYS A 38 0.30 13.19 -8.75
C LYS A 38 0.43 14.44 -7.87
N VAL A 39 0.97 14.31 -6.66
CA VAL A 39 1.08 15.41 -5.69
C VAL A 39 2.13 16.44 -6.08
N THR A 40 3.26 16.01 -6.65
CA THR A 40 4.27 16.92 -7.23
C THR A 40 3.75 17.63 -8.48
N HIS A 41 2.94 16.94 -9.30
CA HIS A 41 2.27 17.56 -10.45
C HIS A 41 1.26 18.62 -10.02
N PHE A 42 0.39 18.35 -9.03
CA PHE A 42 -0.57 19.31 -8.51
C PHE A 42 0.09 20.51 -7.81
N ARG A 43 1.18 20.32 -7.05
CA ARG A 43 2.00 21.43 -6.51
C ARG A 43 2.57 22.31 -7.60
N LYS A 44 3.03 21.74 -8.72
CA LYS A 44 3.63 22.50 -9.83
C LYS A 44 2.61 23.37 -10.58
N TYR A 45 1.32 23.02 -10.53
CA TYR A 45 0.23 23.78 -11.16
C TYR A 45 -0.69 24.51 -10.16
N GLY A 46 -0.23 24.75 -8.93
CA GLY A 46 -0.90 25.67 -7.99
C GLY A 46 -2.12 25.11 -7.25
N ALA A 47 -2.39 23.81 -7.34
CA ALA A 47 -3.41 23.17 -6.50
C ALA A 47 -2.81 22.84 -5.13
N ALA A 48 -3.40 23.38 -4.06
CA ALA A 48 -3.05 23.02 -2.69
C ALA A 48 -3.47 21.57 -2.41
N VAL A 49 -2.55 20.62 -2.57
CA VAL A 49 -2.76 19.26 -2.07
C VAL A 49 -2.58 19.29 -0.56
N PRO A 50 -3.58 18.89 0.24
CA PRO A 50 -3.43 18.84 1.68
C PRO A 50 -2.29 17.89 2.07
N GLN A 51 -1.30 18.38 2.81
CA GLN A 51 -0.18 17.57 3.34
C GLN A 51 -0.68 16.36 4.14
N GLU A 52 -1.84 16.51 4.79
CA GLU A 52 -2.49 15.48 5.60
C GLU A 52 -2.81 14.20 4.80
N VAL A 53 -3.18 14.33 3.52
CA VAL A 53 -3.49 13.17 2.66
C VAL A 53 -2.23 12.37 2.34
N ILE A 54 -1.10 13.06 2.20
CA ILE A 54 0.20 12.43 1.95
C ILE A 54 0.66 11.67 3.19
N LEU A 55 0.60 12.32 4.36
CA LEU A 55 0.98 11.74 5.65
C LEU A 55 0.19 10.46 5.92
N LYS A 56 -1.12 10.48 5.70
CA LYS A 56 -1.98 9.30 5.90
C LYS A 56 -1.57 8.10 5.04
N ASN A 57 -1.15 8.33 3.79
CA ASN A 57 -0.67 7.23 2.93
C ASN A 57 0.65 6.64 3.45
N PHE A 58 1.55 7.47 3.96
CA PHE A 58 2.79 7.01 4.58
C PHE A 58 2.55 6.28 5.91
N GLU A 59 1.60 6.74 6.73
CA GLU A 59 1.19 6.07 7.96
C GLU A 59 0.66 4.66 7.67
N VAL A 60 -0.26 4.53 6.70
CA VAL A 60 -0.77 3.22 6.27
C VAL A 60 0.34 2.32 5.74
N LEU A 61 1.29 2.87 4.98
CA LEU A 61 2.45 2.11 4.51
C LEU A 61 3.32 1.63 5.69
N GLN A 62 3.61 2.49 6.66
CA GLN A 62 4.39 2.10 7.84
C GLN A 62 3.69 1.04 8.67
N GLU A 63 2.38 1.18 8.91
CA GLU A 63 1.58 0.20 9.65
C GLU A 63 1.59 -1.17 8.95
N THR A 64 1.39 -1.18 7.62
CA THR A 64 1.36 -2.43 6.85
C THR A 64 2.74 -3.09 6.72
N LEU A 65 3.81 -2.30 6.57
CA LEU A 65 5.18 -2.83 6.60
C LEU A 65 5.53 -3.44 7.96
N ALA A 66 5.12 -2.80 9.06
CA ALA A 66 5.33 -3.35 10.40
C ALA A 66 4.49 -4.61 10.66
N LEU A 67 3.26 -4.65 10.13
CA LEU A 67 2.36 -5.78 10.27
C LEU A 67 2.85 -7.03 9.53
N TYR A 68 3.32 -6.87 8.29
CA TYR A 68 3.65 -8.00 7.42
C TYR A 68 5.15 -8.31 7.33
N ASN A 69 6.01 -7.34 7.66
CA ASN A 69 7.47 -7.44 7.55
C ASN A 69 7.94 -8.11 6.22
N PRO A 70 7.50 -7.59 5.06
CA PRO A 70 7.79 -8.22 3.76
C PRO A 70 9.28 -8.07 3.40
N LYS A 71 9.80 -9.00 2.60
CA LYS A 71 11.13 -8.86 1.96
C LYS A 71 11.12 -7.87 0.81
N THR A 72 9.99 -7.78 0.10
CA THR A 72 9.86 -6.93 -1.10
C THR A 72 8.56 -6.14 -1.05
N VAL A 73 8.62 -4.88 -1.48
CA VAL A 73 7.42 -4.07 -1.74
C VAL A 73 7.31 -3.88 -3.25
N CYS A 74 6.16 -4.24 -3.81
CA CYS A 74 5.88 -4.06 -5.23
C CYS A 74 4.78 -3.03 -5.41
N PHE A 75 5.09 -1.96 -6.12
CA PHE A 75 4.13 -0.94 -6.53
C PHE A 75 3.57 -1.32 -7.91
N LEU A 76 2.26 -1.52 -8.01
CA LEU A 76 1.58 -1.91 -9.26
C LEU A 76 1.19 -0.70 -10.11
#